data_AF-A0A7C1S3Z3-F1
#
_entry.id   AF-A0A7C1S3Z3-F1
#
_cell.length_a   1.000
_cell.length_b   1.000
_cell.length_c   1.000
_cell.angle_alpha   90.00
_cell.angle_beta   90.00
_cell.angle_gamma   90.00
#
_symmetry.space_group_name_H-M   'P 1'
#
loop_
_entity.id
_entity.type
_entity.pdbx_description
1 polymer ?
#
loop_
_entity_poly.entity_id
_entity_poly.type
_entity_poly.pdbx_seq_one_letter_code
_entity_poly.pdbx_strand_id
1 'polypeptide(L)' 'MGKKEFIDKAMWKLNFIDELISVGGIPKNVAVDVANELESDGAFEYQFDPREAAWEDVLSRHQD' A
#
# COMPACT_ATOMS: atom_id res chain seq x y z
N MET A 1 16.60 -12.85 -1.86
CA MET A 1 15.35 -12.59 -2.58
C MET A 1 15.51 -13.07 -4.03
N GLY A 2 14.70 -14.03 -4.45
CA GLY A 2 14.69 -14.53 -5.82
C GLY A 2 13.98 -13.55 -6.78
N LYS A 3 14.28 -13.63 -8.08
CA LYS A 3 13.66 -12.77 -9.11
C LYS A 3 12.12 -12.79 -9.08
N LYS A 4 11.53 -13.94 -8.75
CA LYS A 4 10.07 -14.10 -8.61
C LYS A 4 9.51 -13.32 -7.42
N GLU A 5 10.14 -13.43 -6.25
CA GLU A 5 9.71 -12.71 -5.03
C GLU A 5 9.77 -11.20 -5.21
N PHE A 6 10.79 -10.70 -5.90
CA PHE A 6 10.89 -9.29 -6.25
C PHE A 6 9.72 -8.81 -7.12
N ILE A 7 9.38 -9.59 -8.16
CA ILE A 7 8.27 -9.27 -9.06
C ILE A 7 6.93 -9.33 -8.33
N ASP A 8 6.71 -10.36 -7.50
CA ASP A 8 5.49 -10.52 -6.73
C ASP A 8 5.30 -9.34 -5.76
N LYS A 9 6.36 -8.91 -5.06
CA LYS A 9 6.34 -7.73 -4.17
C LYS A 9 6.01 -6.43 -4.93
N ALA A 10 6.66 -6.22 -6.08
CA ALA A 10 6.44 -5.03 -6.90
C ALA A 10 5.01 -4.95 -7.46
N MET A 11 4.48 -6.07 -7.97
CA MET A 11 3.10 -6.14 -8.47
C MET A 11 2.09 -5.89 -7.37
N TRP A 12 2.33 -6.44 -6.18
CA TRP A 12 1.46 -6.24 -5.05
C TRP A 12 1.42 -4.77 -4.59
N LYS A 13 2.58 -4.09 -4.55
CA LYS A 13 2.66 -2.64 -4.31
C LYS A 13 1.90 -1.81 -5.33
N LEU A 14 2.05 -2.13 -6.61
CA LEU A 14 1.35 -1.42 -7.68
C LEU A 14 -0.17 -1.57 -7.58
N ASN A 15 -0.65 -2.79 -7.31
CA ASN A 15 -2.08 -3.05 -7.14
C ASN A 15 -2.66 -2.33 -5.92
N PHE A 16 -1.90 -2.30 -4.81
CA PHE A 16 -2.32 -1.60 -3.60
C PHE A 16 -2.44 -0.08 -3.82
N ILE A 17 -1.48 0.55 -4.51
CA ILE A 17 -1.57 1.97 -4.87
C ILE A 17 -2.79 2.23 -5.76
N ASP A 18 -3.06 1.35 -6.73
CA ASP A 18 -4.22 1.48 -7.60
C ASP A 18 -5.55 1.36 -6.84
N GLU A 19 -5.64 0.47 -5.85
CA GLU A 19 -6.82 0.34 -4.99
C GLU A 19 -7.06 1.60 -4.13
N LEU A 20 -6.02 2.17 -3.52
CA LEU A 20 -6.14 3.42 -2.76
C LEU A 20 -6.72 4.55 -3.63
N ILE A 21 -6.25 4.66 -4.88
CA ILE A 21 -6.71 5.69 -5.82
C ILE A 21 -8.13 5.40 -6.30
N SER A 22 -8.37 4.19 -6.80
CA SER A 22 -9.61 3.84 -7.51
C SER A 22 -10.79 3.58 -6.58
N VAL A 23 -10.54 2.97 -5.42
CA VAL A 23 -11.58 2.64 -4.43
C VAL A 23 -11.70 3.73 -3.38
N GLY A 24 -10.56 4.23 -2.87
CA GLY A 24 -10.56 5.25 -1.83
C GLY A 24 -10.63 6.69 -2.29
N GLY A 25 -10.51 6.94 -3.59
CA GLY A 25 -10.43 8.31 -4.10
C GLY A 25 -9.21 9.06 -3.56
N ILE A 26 -8.18 8.33 -3.10
CA ILE A 26 -6.99 8.91 -2.51
C ILE A 26 -6.16 9.57 -3.62
N PRO A 27 -5.72 10.83 -3.45
CA PRO A 27 -4.84 11.46 -4.41
C PRO A 27 -3.58 10.62 -4.64
N LYS A 28 -3.14 10.50 -5.90
CA LYS A 28 -2.01 9.63 -6.28
C LYS A 28 -0.74 9.88 -5.45
N ASN A 29 -0.42 11.12 -5.13
CA ASN A 29 0.74 11.45 -4.30
C ASN A 29 0.62 10.86 -2.89
N VAL A 30 -0.56 11.00 -2.26
CA VAL A 30 -0.83 10.44 -0.93
C VAL A 30 -0.80 8.91 -0.97
N ALA A 31 -1.41 8.28 -2.00
CA ALA A 31 -1.39 6.83 -2.15
C ALA A 31 0.04 6.27 -2.30
N VAL A 32 0.90 6.99 -3.02
CA VAL A 32 2.33 6.63 -3.15
C VAL A 32 3.08 6.79 -1.83
N ASP A 33 2.83 7.88 -1.10
CA ASP A 33 3.47 8.13 0.20
C ASP A 33 3.12 7.04 1.21
N VAL A 34 1.83 6.69 1.32
CA VAL A 34 1.33 5.60 2.18
C VAL A 34 1.96 4.25 1.79
N ALA A 35 2.03 3.95 0.50
CA ALA A 35 2.65 2.70 0.05
C ALA A 35 4.16 2.64 0.32
N ASN A 36 4.86 3.78 0.37
CA ASN A 36 6.28 3.84 0.74
C ASN A 36 6.51 3.73 2.25
N GLU A 37 5.64 4.33 3.07
CA GLU A 37 5.63 4.17 4.53
C GLU A 37 5.46 2.68 4.89
N LEU A 38 4.42 2.03 4.34
CA LEU A 38 4.16 0.61 4.56
C LEU A 38 5.26 -0.31 4.03
N GLU A 39 5.96 0.08 2.95
CA GLU A 39 7.16 -0.65 2.49
C GLU A 39 8.30 -0.58 3.50
N SER A 40 8.51 0.60 4.11
CA SER A 40 9.53 0.79 5.14
C SER A 40 9.22 -0.01 6.41
N ASP A 41 7.93 -0.18 6.72
CA ASP A 41 7.45 -0.98 7.86
C ASP A 41 7.44 -2.49 7.58
N GLY A 42 7.82 -2.91 6.38
CA GLY A 42 7.86 -4.32 5.99
C GLY A 42 6.49 -4.94 5.73
N ALA A 43 5.44 -4.14 5.55
CA ALA A 43 4.09 -4.63 5.26
C ALA A 43 4.03 -5.48 3.98
N PHE A 44 4.96 -5.24 3.05
CA PHE A 44 5.13 -5.97 1.78
C PHE A 44 6.02 -7.22 1.89
N GLU A 45 6.45 -7.59 3.09
CA GLU A 45 7.29 -8.77 3.35
C GLU A 45 6.53 -9.91 4.03
N TYR A 46 5.35 -9.63 4.59
CA TYR A 46 4.48 -10.61 5.23
C TYR A 46 3.24 -10.88 4.39
N GLN A 47 2.70 -12.10 4.42
CA GLN A 47 1.38 -12.45 3.86
C GLN A 47 0.21 -11.82 4.63
N PHE A 48 0.45 -10.70 5.30
CA PHE A 48 -0.58 -9.93 5.98
C PHE A 48 -1.23 -9.03 4.95
N ASP A 49 -2.56 -8.92 4.96
CA ASP A 49 -3.26 -8.04 4.06
C ASP A 49 -3.10 -6.58 4.55
N PRO A 50 -2.26 -5.76 3.92
CA PRO A 50 -1.93 -4.41 4.35
C PRO A 50 -3.12 -3.49 4.09
N ARG A 51 -4.14 -3.95 3.37
CA ARG A 51 -5.34 -3.18 3.06
C ARG A 51 -6.06 -2.80 4.34
N GLU A 52 -6.14 -3.69 5.33
CA GLU A 52 -6.75 -3.33 6.62
C GLU A 52 -5.94 -2.26 7.37
N ALA A 53 -4.62 -2.47 7.50
CA ALA A 53 -3.74 -1.52 8.18
C ALA A 53 -3.69 -0.15 7.48
N ALA A 54 -3.65 -0.15 6.15
CA ALA A 54 -3.58 1.07 5.37
C ALA A 54 -4.92 1.80 5.29
N TRP A 55 -6.05 1.08 5.25
CA TRP A 55 -7.34 1.72 5.25
C TRP A 55 -7.63 2.42 6.58
N GLU A 56 -7.24 1.82 7.71
CA GLU A 56 -7.35 2.50 9.01
C GLU A 56 -6.47 3.75 9.08
N ASP A 57 -5.21 3.67 8.64
CA ASP A 57 -4.28 4.80 8.67
C ASP A 57 -4.73 5.92 7.71
N VAL A 58 -5.13 5.58 6.48
CA VAL A 58 -5.63 6.54 5.48
C VAL A 58 -6.96 7.19 5.91
N LEU A 59 -7.91 6.42 6.44
CA LEU A 59 -9.17 6.97 6.94
C LEU A 59 -8.93 7.90 8.13
N SER A 60 -7.98 7.56 9.02
CA SER A 60 -7.64 8.41 10.16
C SER A 60 -7.04 9.76 9.74
N ARG A 61 -6.26 9.78 8.65
CA ARG A 61 -5.57 10.98 8.13
C ARG A 61 -6.43 11.87 7.22
N HIS A 62 -7.64 11.44 6.85
CA HIS A 62 -8.54 12.16 5.92
C HIS A 62 -9.93 12.47 6.50
N GLN A 63 -10.12 12.36 7.82
CA GLN A 63 -11.35 12.74 8.52
C GLN A 63 -11.34 14.16 9.15
N ASP A 64 -10.31 14.97 8.89
CA ASP A 64 -10.26 16.41 9.27
C ASP A 64 -10.67 17.34 8.10
#